data_AF-T0ZEA8-F1
#
_entry.id   AF-T0ZEA8-F1
#
_cell.length_a   1.000
_cell.length_b   1.000
_cell.length_c   1.000
_cell.angle_alpha   90.00
_cell.angle_beta   90.00
_cell.angle_gamma   90.00
#
_symmetry.space_group_name_H-M   'P 1'
#
loop_
_entity.id
_entity.type
_entity.pdbx_description
1 polymer ?
#
loop_
_entity_poly.entity_id
_entity_poly.type
_entity_poly.pdbx_seq_one_letter_code
_entity_poly.pdbx_strand_id
1 'polypeptide(L)'
;YGVPAHAPNPTLGEDFLKVVMSEAGQANSIAAGAMPSTDNVPASYYARLGPIVGQEISFIKKYGGQIGWTSGAPGGLAQQYVDPLVQAMLGGTLTPTQVAAKVQTHFLAFKSGKS
;
A
#
# COMPACT_ATOMS: atom_id res chain seq x y z
N TYR A 1 -0.03 5.84 -9.47
CA TYR A 1 -0.48 7.08 -10.14
C TYR A 1 -1.29 6.71 -11.39
N GLY A 2 -2.09 7.64 -11.93
CA GLY A 2 -2.86 7.41 -13.16
C GLY A 2 -3.23 8.72 -13.84
N VAL A 3 -3.54 8.66 -15.14
CA VAL A 3 -4.03 9.81 -15.91
C VAL A 3 -5.56 9.83 -15.80
N PRO A 4 -6.18 10.91 -15.29
CA PRO A 4 -7.64 11.02 -15.25
C PRO A 4 -8.25 10.91 -16.66
N ALA A 5 -9.39 10.22 -16.76
CA ALA A 5 -10.06 9.98 -18.05
C ALA A 5 -10.42 11.27 -18.82
N HIS A 6 -10.61 12.38 -18.11
CA HIS A 6 -10.92 13.69 -18.68
C HIS A 6 -9.81 14.72 -18.44
N ALA A 7 -8.56 14.27 -18.32
CA ALA A 7 -7.44 15.17 -18.19
C ALA A 7 -7.36 16.11 -19.42
N PRO A 8 -7.15 17.42 -19.23
CA PRO A 8 -7.07 18.37 -20.35
C PRO A 8 -5.85 18.14 -21.25
N ASN A 9 -4.82 17.44 -20.74
CA ASN A 9 -3.67 17.00 -21.51
C ASN A 9 -3.20 15.61 -21.04
N PRO A 10 -3.78 14.53 -21.58
CA PRO A 10 -3.46 13.16 -21.14
C PRO A 10 -2.01 12.79 -21.48
N THR A 11 -1.47 13.27 -22.61
CA THR A 11 -0.10 12.99 -23.05
C THR A 11 0.94 13.51 -22.06
N LEU A 12 0.79 14.74 -21.57
CA LEU A 12 1.67 15.27 -20.52
C LEU A 12 1.59 14.43 -19.24
N GLY A 13 0.39 13.95 -18.90
CA GLY A 13 0.19 13.03 -17.78
C GLY A 13 0.97 11.73 -17.97
N GLU A 14 0.90 11.11 -19.16
CA GLU A 14 1.65 9.90 -19.49
C GLU A 14 3.16 10.13 -19.45
N ASP A 15 3.65 11.24 -20.00
CA ASP A 15 5.07 11.57 -20.01
C ASP A 15 5.61 11.81 -18.60
N PHE A 16 4.83 12.48 -17.75
CA PHE A 16 5.15 12.58 -16.33
C PHE A 16 5.24 11.19 -15.67
N LEU A 17 4.28 10.30 -15.94
CA LEU A 17 4.31 8.94 -15.39
C LEU A 17 5.55 8.16 -15.84
N LYS A 18 5.97 8.30 -17.10
CA LYS A 18 7.21 7.67 -17.60
C LYS A 18 8.43 8.16 -16.82
N VAL A 19 8.52 9.46 -16.52
CA VAL A 19 9.61 10.01 -15.71
C VAL A 19 9.56 9.47 -14.29
N VAL A 20 8.39 9.48 -13.64
CA VAL A 20 8.24 9.01 -12.26
C VAL A 20 8.57 7.51 -12.15
N MET A 21 8.18 6.68 -13.13
CA MET A 21 8.44 5.23 -13.15
C MET A 21 9.82 4.85 -13.70
N SER A 22 10.59 5.82 -14.22
CA SER A 22 11.96 5.57 -14.70
C SER A 22 12.90 5.20 -13.53
N GLU A 23 14.04 4.59 -13.85
CA GLU A 23 15.09 4.31 -12.85
C GLU A 23 15.47 5.57 -12.07
N ALA A 24 15.70 6.70 -12.76
CA ALA A 24 16.07 7.96 -12.11
C ALA A 24 14.96 8.50 -11.19
N GLY A 25 13.70 8.42 -11.61
CA GLY A 25 12.55 8.83 -10.79
C GLY A 25 12.41 7.97 -9.52
N GLN A 26 12.60 6.66 -9.66
CA GLN A 26 12.47 5.70 -8.56
C GLN A 26 13.68 5.73 -7.63
N ALA A 27 14.89 5.93 -8.15
CA ALA A 27 16.10 6.15 -7.37
C ALA A 27 16.01 7.40 -6.47
N ASN A 28 15.38 8.48 -6.96
CA ASN A 28 15.12 9.66 -6.15
C ASN A 28 14.15 9.38 -4.99
N SER A 29 13.20 8.47 -5.17
CA SER A 29 12.27 8.06 -4.10
C SER A 29 13.01 7.32 -2.97
N ILE A 30 14.03 6.53 -3.31
CA ILE A 30 14.92 5.88 -2.34
C ILE A 30 15.69 6.91 -1.50
N ALA A 31 16.21 7.96 -2.14
CA ALA A 31 16.90 9.04 -1.43
C ALA A 31 15.98 9.77 -0.42
N ALA A 32 14.66 9.76 -0.66
CA ALA A 32 13.65 10.30 0.24
C ALA A 32 13.16 9.29 1.30
N GLY A 33 13.76 8.10 1.38
CA GLY A 33 13.39 7.06 2.35
C GLY A 33 12.19 6.19 1.93
N ALA A 34 11.76 6.25 0.67
CA ALA A 34 10.69 5.40 0.15
C ALA A 34 11.24 4.23 -0.67
N MET A 35 10.59 3.06 -0.58
CA MET A 35 10.90 1.93 -1.45
C MET A 35 10.42 2.20 -2.89
N PRO A 36 11.18 1.81 -3.92
CA PRO A 36 10.76 1.98 -5.30
C PRO A 36 9.58 1.05 -5.61
N SER A 37 8.73 1.50 -6.54
CA SER A 37 7.56 0.76 -7.02
C SER A 37 7.88 -0.12 -8.24
N THR A 38 9.14 -0.14 -8.68
CA THR A 38 9.63 -0.86 -9.86
C THR A 38 10.86 -1.70 -9.49
N ASP A 39 11.19 -2.68 -10.33
CA ASP A 39 12.34 -3.57 -10.17
C ASP A 39 13.59 -3.10 -10.93
N ASN A 40 13.50 -2.00 -11.68
CA ASN A 40 14.57 -1.44 -12.50
C ASN A 40 15.64 -0.65 -11.72
N VAL A 41 15.49 -0.47 -10.40
CA VAL A 41 16.48 0.26 -9.59
C VAL A 41 17.60 -0.67 -9.10
N PRO A 42 18.88 -0.38 -9.41
CA PRO A 42 20.00 -1.23 -9.01
C PRO A 42 20.15 -1.42 -7.49
N ALA A 43 20.62 -2.60 -7.09
CA ALA A 43 20.83 -2.98 -5.68
C ALA A 43 21.75 -2.00 -4.90
N SER A 44 22.66 -1.31 -5.59
CA SER A 44 23.58 -0.33 -5.02
C SER A 44 22.88 0.90 -4.42
N TYR A 45 21.66 1.24 -4.88
CA TYR A 45 20.89 2.34 -4.31
C TYR A 45 20.37 2.03 -2.89
N TYR A 46 20.14 0.75 -2.59
CA TYR A 46 19.64 0.32 -1.28
C TYR A 46 20.74 0.17 -0.22
N ALA A 47 22.01 0.08 -0.63
CA ALA A 47 23.14 -0.08 0.29
C ALA A 47 23.26 1.08 1.31
N ARG A 48 22.65 2.23 0.98
CA ARG A 48 22.66 3.48 1.77
C ARG A 48 21.55 3.54 2.82
N LEU A 49 20.55 2.65 2.74
CA LEU A 49 19.33 2.68 3.55
C LEU A 49 19.50 2.02 4.92
N GLY A 50 20.69 1.49 5.20
CA GLY A 50 21.03 0.85 6.46
C GLY A 50 20.52 -0.60 6.59
N PRO A 51 20.85 -1.25 7.71
CA PRO A 51 20.67 -2.69 7.86
C PRO A 51 19.21 -3.13 7.95
N ILE A 52 18.31 -2.30 8.49
CA ILE A 52 16.88 -2.63 8.65
C ILE A 52 16.22 -2.79 7.28
N VAL A 53 16.40 -1.82 6.38
CA VAL A 53 15.83 -1.88 5.03
C VAL A 53 16.41 -3.06 4.23
N GLY A 54 17.70 -3.37 4.43
CA GLY A 54 18.32 -4.57 3.84
C GLY A 54 17.66 -5.88 4.30
N GLN A 55 17.24 -5.96 5.57
CA GLN A 55 16.51 -7.11 6.11
C GLN A 55 15.11 -7.22 5.49
N GLU A 56 14.39 -6.11 5.35
CA GLU A 56 13.06 -6.08 4.72
C GLU A 56 13.12 -6.53 3.25
N ILE A 57 14.07 -6.00 2.47
CA ILE A 57 14.29 -6.42 1.07
C ILE A 57 14.60 -7.92 0.99
N SER A 58 15.46 -8.42 1.88
CA SER A 58 15.82 -9.84 1.92
C SER A 58 14.63 -10.72 2.30
N PHE A 59 13.80 -10.27 3.24
CA PHE A 59 12.55 -10.94 3.63
C PHE A 59 11.58 -11.02 2.45
N ILE A 60 11.33 -9.90 1.77
CA ILE A 60 10.45 -9.83 0.60
C ILE A 60 10.95 -10.73 -0.53
N LYS A 61 12.27 -10.74 -0.80
CA LYS A 61 12.86 -11.64 -1.82
C LYS A 61 12.69 -13.11 -1.48
N LYS A 62 12.77 -13.47 -0.19
CA LYS A 62 12.70 -14.87 0.27
C LYS A 62 11.26 -15.39 0.36
N TYR A 63 10.33 -14.57 0.83
CA TYR A 63 8.97 -15.00 1.17
C TYR A 63 7.88 -14.39 0.27
N GLY A 64 8.27 -13.53 -0.67
CA GLY A 64 7.35 -12.71 -1.45
C GLY A 64 6.88 -11.47 -0.69
N GLY A 65 6.47 -10.45 -1.45
CA GLY A 65 5.73 -9.31 -0.90
C GLY A 65 4.27 -9.70 -0.71
N GLN A 66 3.66 -9.29 0.40
CA GLN A 66 2.21 -9.32 0.56
C GLN A 66 1.61 -8.04 0.01
N ILE A 67 0.40 -8.13 -0.54
CA ILE A 67 -0.34 -6.93 -0.93
C ILE A 67 -0.56 -6.06 0.33
N GLY A 68 -0.35 -4.75 0.19
CA GLY A 68 -0.63 -3.81 1.27
C GLY A 68 -2.11 -3.82 1.63
N TRP A 69 -2.44 -3.46 2.87
CA TRP A 69 -3.80 -3.40 3.39
C TRP A 69 -4.81 -2.73 2.44
N THR A 70 -4.41 -1.60 1.86
CA THR A 70 -5.23 -0.78 0.94
C THR A 70 -5.27 -1.30 -0.50
N SER A 71 -4.50 -2.34 -0.82
CA SER A 71 -4.51 -3.01 -2.12
C SER A 71 -5.53 -4.16 -2.18
N GLY A 72 -5.90 -4.73 -1.03
CA GLY A 72 -6.87 -5.83 -0.93
C GLY A 72 -8.31 -5.40 -0.63
N ALA A 73 -8.50 -4.19 -0.10
CA ALA A 73 -9.81 -3.62 0.19
C ALA A 73 -9.81 -2.11 -0.14
N PRO A 74 -10.95 -1.53 -0.59
CA PRO A 74 -11.04 -0.09 -0.80
C PRO A 74 -10.63 0.65 0.47
N GLY A 75 -9.59 1.49 0.37
CA GLY A 75 -8.89 2.04 1.54
C GLY A 75 -9.82 2.74 2.54
N GLY A 76 -10.81 3.50 2.06
CA GLY A 76 -11.80 4.14 2.92
C GLY A 76 -12.67 3.17 3.71
N LEU A 77 -13.03 2.02 3.13
CA LEU A 77 -13.83 1.00 3.81
C LEU A 77 -12.99 0.24 4.84
N ALA A 78 -11.77 -0.14 4.48
CA ALA A 78 -10.90 -0.88 5.39
C ALA A 78 -10.51 -0.03 6.61
N GLN A 79 -10.10 1.21 6.39
CA GLN A 79 -9.67 2.11 7.47
C GLN A 79 -10.82 2.52 8.40
N GLN A 80 -12.03 2.72 7.88
CA GLN A 80 -13.16 3.16 8.70
C GLN A 80 -13.79 2.02 9.50
N TYR A 81 -13.90 0.82 8.92
CA TYR A 81 -14.67 -0.26 9.52
C TYR A 81 -13.82 -1.32 10.22
N VAL A 82 -12.55 -1.47 9.85
CA VAL A 82 -11.71 -2.56 10.36
C VAL A 82 -10.66 -2.04 11.34
N ASP A 83 -9.99 -0.92 11.06
CA ASP A 83 -8.91 -0.41 11.94
C ASP A 83 -9.41 -0.15 13.38
N PRO A 84 -10.59 0.46 13.63
CA PRO A 84 -11.09 0.64 14.99
C PRO A 84 -11.36 -0.68 15.72
N LEU A 85 -11.78 -1.72 14.99
CA LEU A 85 -12.03 -3.05 15.57
C LEU A 85 -10.73 -3.75 15.95
N VAL A 86 -9.69 -3.63 15.11
CA VAL A 86 -8.35 -4.14 15.40
C VAL A 86 -7.75 -3.40 16.59
N GLN A 87 -7.92 -2.07 16.68
CA GLN A 87 -7.48 -1.30 17.85
C GLN A 87 -8.21 -1.71 19.14
N ALA A 88 -9.53 -1.93 19.08
CA ALA A 88 -10.29 -2.44 20.22
C ALA A 88 -9.85 -3.86 20.63
N MET A 89 -9.42 -4.69 19.67
CA MET A 89 -8.82 -6.00 19.98
C MET A 89 -7.47 -5.87 20.65
N LEU A 90 -6.60 -4.98 20.18
CA LEU A 90 -5.32 -4.69 20.85
C LEU A 90 -5.52 -4.11 22.25
N GLY A 91 -6.56 -3.31 22.45
CA GLY A 91 -6.99 -2.80 23.76
C GLY A 91 -7.70 -3.83 24.64
N GLY A 92 -7.83 -5.09 24.20
CA GLY A 92 -8.46 -6.18 24.96
C GLY A 92 -9.99 -6.10 25.09
N THR A 93 -10.64 -5.13 24.43
CA THR A 93 -12.09 -4.94 24.48
C THR A 93 -12.84 -5.85 23.53
N LEU A 94 -12.17 -6.33 22.47
CA LEU A 94 -12.71 -7.34 21.54
C LEU A 94 -11.75 -8.53 21.42
N THR A 95 -12.32 -9.72 21.24
CA THR A 95 -11.57 -10.91 20.84
C THR A 95 -11.40 -10.97 19.32
N PRO A 96 -10.41 -11.74 18.80
CA PRO A 96 -10.26 -11.95 17.35
C PRO A 96 -11.54 -12.45 16.67
N THR A 97 -12.27 -13.37 17.30
CA THR A 97 -13.54 -13.89 16.78
C THR A 97 -14.61 -12.80 16.68
N GLN A 98 -14.71 -11.92 17.67
CA GLN A 98 -15.66 -10.80 17.65
C GLN A 98 -15.31 -9.77 16.58
N VAL A 99 -14.01 -9.49 16.37
CA VAL A 99 -13.56 -8.63 15.26
C VAL A 99 -13.96 -9.24 13.92
N ALA A 100 -13.66 -10.52 13.68
CA ALA A 100 -13.99 -11.19 12.43
C ALA A 100 -15.50 -11.13 12.11
N ALA A 101 -16.35 -11.39 13.11
CA ALA A 101 -17.80 -11.31 12.94
C ALA A 101 -18.29 -9.89 12.60
N LYS A 102 -17.71 -8.87 13.26
CA LYS A 102 -18.03 -7.46 13.01
C LYS A 102 -17.57 -7.00 11.63
N VAL A 103 -16.36 -7.36 11.21
CA VAL A 103 -15.85 -7.07 9.85
C VAL A 103 -16.77 -7.67 8.79
N GLN A 104 -17.17 -8.94 8.97
CA GLN A 104 -18.12 -9.59 8.05
C GLN A 104 -19.47 -8.86 8.00
N THR A 105 -19.97 -8.39 9.15
CA THR A 105 -21.22 -7.64 9.23
C THR A 105 -21.13 -6.30 8.48
N HIS A 106 -20.04 -5.55 8.66
CA HIS A 106 -19.82 -4.30 7.93
C HIS A 106 -19.72 -4.52 6.43
N PHE A 107 -19.02 -5.56 5.99
CA PHE A 107 -18.93 -5.92 4.57
C PHE A 107 -20.32 -6.22 3.96
N LEU A 108 -21.15 -6.99 4.66
CA LEU A 108 -22.51 -7.31 4.21
C LEU A 108 -23.40 -6.06 4.15
N ALA A 109 -23.30 -5.15 5.13
CA ALA A 109 -24.03 -3.88 5.14
C ALA A 109 -23.65 -2.99 3.95
N PHE A 110 -22.35 -2.83 3.71
CA PHE A 110 -21.82 -2.10 2.56
C PHE A 110 -22.33 -2.69 1.23
N LYS A 111 -22.21 -4.01 1.05
CA LYS A 111 -22.69 -4.70 -0.16
C LYS A 111 -24.18 -4.49 -0.41
N SER A 112 -24.98 -4.34 0.64
CA SER A 112 -26.42 -4.12 0.56
C SER A 112 -26.83 -2.66 0.35
N GLY A 113 -25.89 -1.71 0.29
CA GLY A 113 -26.17 -0.27 0.16
C GLY A 113 -26.78 0.37 1.41
N LYS A 114 -26.63 -0.27 2.58
CA LYS A 114 -27.18 0.20 3.86
C LYS A 114 -26.17 1.01 4.70
N SER A 115 -25.03 1.35 4.11
CA SER A 115 -23.94 2.12 4.72
C SER A 115 -24.05 3.60 4.40
#